data_AF-A0A6T8LRG1-F1
#
_entry.id   AF-A0A6T8LRG1-F1
#
_cell.length_a   1.000
_cell.length_b   1.000
_cell.length_c   1.000
_cell.angle_alpha   90.00
_cell.angle_beta   90.00
_cell.angle_gamma   90.00
#
_symmetry.space_group_name_H-M   'P 1'
#
loop_
_entity.id
_entity.type
_entity.pdbx_description
1 polymer ?
#
loop_
_entity_poly.entity_id
_entity_poly.type
_entity_poly.pdbx_seq_one_letter_code
_entity_poly.pdbx_strand_id
1 'polypeptide(L)'
;MPPKKQLKKADKAAEPAAAKSVKHHEEDRQGGWVEPTTVTVKPPEQLALTDKELETEHTRVLTAKDPVAPKNVVRFSFKERVYKLDASVEQCALHFELEGNLMHRESEDGKRILAEIDAIRIAQERAAEAEAMTVQGGEG
;
A
#
# COMPACT_ATOMS: atom_id res chain seq x y z
N MET A 1 -36.35 60.90 -38.42
CA MET A 1 -35.49 60.22 -37.43
C MET A 1 -34.90 58.95 -38.04
N PRO A 2 -33.60 58.87 -38.32
CA PRO A 2 -32.86 57.61 -38.43
C PRO A 2 -32.09 57.36 -37.11
N PRO A 3 -31.79 56.10 -36.75
CA PRO A 3 -30.56 55.44 -37.23
C PRO A 3 -30.79 53.95 -37.60
N LYS A 4 -30.31 53.45 -38.74
CA LYS A 4 -28.94 52.96 -39.05
C LYS A 4 -28.43 51.81 -38.17
N LYS A 5 -28.33 50.64 -38.84
CA LYS A 5 -27.18 49.70 -38.93
C LYS A 5 -26.84 48.87 -37.68
N GLN A 6 -26.30 47.65 -37.73
CA GLN A 6 -25.98 46.70 -38.80
C GLN A 6 -25.60 45.36 -38.15
N LEU A 7 -25.90 44.26 -38.87
CA LEU A 7 -25.10 43.05 -39.11
C LEU A 7 -24.35 42.35 -37.96
N LYS A 8 -24.74 41.08 -37.79
CA LYS A 8 -24.02 39.94 -37.21
C LYS A 8 -22.58 39.82 -37.73
N LYS A 9 -21.64 39.42 -36.87
CA LYS A 9 -20.53 38.51 -37.17
C LYS A 9 -20.20 37.65 -35.95
N ALA A 10 -19.88 36.39 -36.23
CA ALA A 10 -19.66 35.29 -35.32
C ALA A 10 -18.20 35.17 -34.86
N ASP A 11 -18.03 34.32 -33.85
CA ASP A 11 -16.85 33.52 -33.48
C ASP A 11 -15.56 34.22 -33.10
N LYS A 12 -15.22 34.10 -31.81
CA LYS A 12 -13.86 33.82 -31.37
C LYS A 12 -13.87 32.93 -30.15
N ALA A 13 -13.41 31.69 -30.36
CA ALA A 13 -13.02 30.76 -29.32
C ALA A 13 -12.06 31.46 -28.34
N ALA A 14 -12.34 31.32 -27.05
CA ALA A 14 -11.47 31.81 -25.99
C ALA A 14 -10.20 30.94 -25.96
N GLU A 15 -9.13 31.53 -26.48
CA GLU A 15 -7.75 31.07 -26.39
C GLU A 15 -7.32 30.93 -24.91
N PRO A 16 -6.53 29.90 -24.53
CA PRO A 16 -6.18 29.64 -23.15
C PRO A 16 -5.32 30.78 -22.59
N ALA A 17 -5.69 31.24 -21.39
CA ALA A 17 -5.01 32.31 -20.69
C ALA A 17 -3.51 31.98 -20.51
N ALA A 18 -2.70 32.91 -21.00
CA ALA A 18 -1.25 32.97 -20.92
C ALA A 18 -0.65 32.41 -19.61
N ALA A 19 0.25 31.44 -19.76
CA ALA A 19 1.19 31.03 -18.74
C ALA A 19 1.98 32.25 -18.25
N LYS A 20 1.82 32.62 -16.97
CA LYS A 20 2.56 33.72 -16.36
C LYS A 20 4.04 33.33 -16.25
N SER A 21 4.87 34.25 -16.73
CA SER A 21 6.33 34.22 -16.81
C SER A 21 7.04 33.73 -15.55
N VAL A 22 7.93 32.76 -15.70
CA VAL A 22 8.95 32.37 -14.72
C VAL A 22 9.88 33.57 -14.50
N LYS A 23 9.93 34.11 -13.29
CA LYS A 23 11.02 35.02 -12.88
C LYS A 23 12.21 34.16 -12.50
N HIS A 24 13.26 34.20 -13.33
CA HIS A 24 14.59 33.76 -12.91
C HIS A 24 15.10 34.74 -11.85
N HIS A 25 15.34 34.25 -10.65
CA HIS A 25 16.07 34.98 -9.62
C HIS A 25 17.52 34.49 -9.64
N GLU A 26 18.38 35.17 -10.39
CA GLU A 26 19.83 35.02 -10.23
C GLU A 26 20.29 36.01 -9.16
N GLU A 27 20.82 35.48 -8.06
CA GLU A 27 22.13 35.89 -7.53
C GLU A 27 22.55 34.98 -6.35
N ASP A 28 23.77 34.49 -6.45
CA ASP A 28 24.47 33.55 -5.58
C ASP A 28 24.77 34.10 -4.18
N ARG A 29 24.80 33.21 -3.15
CA ARG A 29 25.89 33.08 -2.16
C ARG A 29 25.57 32.09 -1.02
N GLN A 30 26.55 31.23 -0.72
CA GLN A 30 26.69 30.38 0.48
C GLN A 30 25.55 29.38 0.77
N GLY A 31 25.69 28.13 0.30
CA GLY A 31 25.32 26.89 1.01
C GLY A 31 23.94 26.76 1.68
N GLY A 32 23.00 27.64 1.38
CA GLY A 32 21.68 27.69 1.98
C GLY A 32 20.75 26.73 1.26
N TRP A 33 19.96 25.99 2.04
CA TRP A 33 18.91 25.12 1.53
C TRP A 33 17.99 25.90 0.59
N VAL A 34 17.97 25.50 -0.69
CA VAL A 34 17.06 26.04 -1.70
C VAL A 34 15.72 25.35 -1.50
N GLU A 35 14.69 26.12 -1.14
CA GLU A 35 13.34 25.60 -1.04
C GLU A 35 12.93 25.02 -2.41
N PRO A 36 12.52 23.74 -2.49
CA PRO A 36 12.11 23.15 -3.74
C PRO A 36 10.98 23.98 -4.33
N THR A 37 11.12 24.38 -5.60
CA THR A 37 10.04 25.06 -6.33
C THR A 37 8.84 24.12 -6.41
N THR A 38 7.85 24.34 -5.54
CA THR A 38 6.60 23.58 -5.56
C THR A 38 5.74 24.12 -6.70
N VAL A 39 5.69 23.38 -7.81
CA VAL A 39 4.73 23.68 -8.88
C VAL A 39 3.39 23.07 -8.47
N THR A 40 2.48 23.90 -7.98
CA THR A 40 1.10 23.47 -7.71
C THR A 40 0.38 23.26 -9.04
N VAL A 41 0.31 22.00 -9.47
CA VAL A 41 -0.45 21.60 -10.67
C VAL A 41 -1.87 21.24 -10.24
N LYS A 42 -2.87 21.88 -10.86
CA LYS A 42 -4.27 21.51 -10.67
C LYS A 42 -4.54 20.16 -11.36
N PRO A 43 -5.01 19.11 -10.66
CA PRO A 43 -5.38 17.85 -11.30
C PRO A 43 -6.49 18.05 -12.34
N PRO A 44 -6.50 17.25 -13.42
CA PRO A 44 -7.49 17.39 -14.49
C PRO A 44 -8.93 17.15 -14.01
N GLU A 45 -9.12 16.30 -13.00
CA GLU A 45 -10.42 15.92 -12.45
C GLU A 45 -10.90 16.83 -11.29
N GLN A 46 -10.22 17.95 -11.03
CA GLN A 46 -10.60 18.82 -9.91
C GLN A 46 -11.83 19.68 -10.24
N LEU A 47 -12.93 19.41 -9.51
CA LEU A 47 -14.21 20.12 -9.61
C LEU A 47 -14.03 21.66 -9.51
N ALA A 48 -14.71 22.40 -10.38
CA ALA A 48 -14.76 23.87 -10.32
C ALA A 48 -15.86 24.30 -9.34
N LEU A 49 -15.48 24.58 -8.10
CA LEU A 49 -16.38 25.07 -7.06
C LEU A 49 -16.66 26.56 -7.24
N THR A 50 -17.86 26.99 -6.86
CA THR A 50 -18.23 28.41 -6.77
C THR A 50 -17.63 29.06 -5.53
N ASP A 51 -17.48 30.39 -5.50
CA ASP A 51 -16.88 31.12 -4.37
C ASP A 51 -17.56 30.79 -3.03
N LYS A 52 -18.88 30.59 -3.06
CA LYS A 52 -19.68 30.22 -1.88
C LYS A 52 -19.37 28.82 -1.35
N GLU A 53 -19.09 27.86 -2.22
CA GLU A 53 -18.74 26.49 -1.83
C GLU A 53 -17.30 26.44 -1.31
N LEU A 54 -16.42 27.29 -1.84
CA LEU A 54 -15.03 27.39 -1.41
C LEU A 54 -14.90 28.01 0.00
N GLU A 55 -15.78 28.95 0.34
CA GLU A 55 -15.85 29.60 1.67
C GLU A 55 -16.49 28.72 2.75
N THR A 56 -17.04 27.55 2.39
CA THR A 56 -17.71 26.67 3.35
C THR A 56 -16.67 25.94 4.22
N GLU A 57 -16.70 26.16 5.53
CA GLU A 57 -15.84 25.45 6.47
C GLU A 57 -16.36 24.02 6.73
N HIS A 58 -15.54 23.02 6.43
CA HIS A 58 -15.84 21.61 6.70
C HIS A 58 -15.02 21.09 7.89
N THR A 59 -15.67 20.91 9.03
CA THR A 59 -15.05 20.21 10.17
C THR A 59 -15.07 18.70 9.93
N ARG A 60 -13.94 18.11 9.53
CA ARG A 60 -13.82 16.66 9.37
C ARG A 60 -13.15 16.05 10.60
N VAL A 61 -13.89 15.21 11.33
CA VAL A 61 -13.32 14.40 12.41
C VAL A 61 -12.57 13.23 11.80
N LEU A 62 -11.26 13.19 12.02
CA LEU A 62 -10.44 12.05 11.63
C LEU A 62 -10.80 10.86 12.53
N THR A 63 -11.34 9.81 11.93
CA THR A 63 -11.62 8.55 12.62
C THR A 63 -10.75 7.47 12.00
N ALA A 64 -10.19 6.58 12.82
CA ALA A 64 -9.39 5.43 12.36
C ALA A 64 -10.30 4.30 11.82
N LYS A 65 -11.36 4.65 11.08
CA LYS A 65 -12.27 3.71 10.44
C LYS A 65 -11.98 3.67 8.96
N ASP A 66 -11.68 2.49 8.46
CA ASP A 66 -11.52 2.24 7.05
C ASP A 66 -12.90 2.37 6.37
N PRO A 67 -13.05 3.26 5.38
CA PRO A 67 -14.31 3.42 4.65
C PRO A 67 -14.72 2.17 3.86
N VAL A 68 -13.78 1.26 3.55
CA VAL A 68 -14.02 0.04 2.78
C VAL A 68 -14.27 -1.17 3.70
N ALA A 69 -13.96 -1.08 4.99
CA ALA A 69 -14.15 -2.19 5.92
C ALA A 69 -15.64 -2.56 6.08
N PRO A 70 -15.96 -3.87 6.20
CA PRO A 70 -17.33 -4.31 6.39
C PRO A 70 -17.89 -3.84 7.72
N LYS A 71 -19.20 -3.57 7.77
CA LYS A 71 -19.87 -3.04 8.96
C LYS A 71 -20.25 -4.13 9.97
N ASN A 72 -20.36 -5.38 9.53
CA ASN A 72 -20.76 -6.51 10.35
C ASN A 72 -20.10 -7.80 9.86
N VAL A 73 -19.47 -8.52 10.78
CA VAL A 73 -18.95 -9.88 10.55
C VAL A 73 -19.68 -10.81 11.51
N VAL A 74 -20.21 -11.92 10.99
CA VAL A 74 -20.97 -12.89 11.79
C VAL A 74 -20.26 -14.25 11.71
N ARG A 75 -19.92 -14.83 12.86
CA ARG A 75 -19.29 -16.16 12.95
C ARG A 75 -20.17 -17.12 13.74
N PHE A 76 -20.13 -18.38 13.35
CA PHE A 76 -20.81 -19.44 14.08
C PHE A 76 -20.01 -19.81 15.34
N SER A 77 -20.65 -19.74 16.51
CA SER A 77 -20.08 -20.23 17.76
C SER A 77 -20.40 -21.71 17.94
N PHE A 78 -19.39 -22.58 17.80
CA PHE A 78 -19.56 -24.02 18.04
C PHE A 78 -19.94 -24.35 19.50
N LYS A 79 -19.55 -23.50 20.45
CA LYS A 79 -19.87 -23.66 21.87
C LYS A 79 -21.36 -23.45 22.15
N GLU A 80 -21.95 -22.44 21.53
CA GLU A 80 -23.34 -22.04 21.77
C GLU A 80 -24.29 -22.44 20.64
N ARG A 81 -23.77 -23.07 19.59
CA ARG A 81 -24.48 -23.51 18.38
C ARG A 81 -25.33 -22.41 17.74
N VAL A 82 -24.84 -21.18 17.77
CA VAL A 82 -25.54 -20.00 17.28
C VAL A 82 -24.59 -19.06 16.53
N TYR A 83 -25.11 -18.33 15.56
CA TYR A 83 -24.39 -17.25 14.90
C TYR A 83 -24.30 -16.02 15.81
N LYS A 84 -23.09 -15.50 15.97
CA LYS A 84 -22.82 -14.29 16.76
C LYS A 84 -22.16 -13.24 15.88
N LEU A 85 -22.55 -12.00 16.13
CA LEU A 85 -21.88 -10.84 15.56
C LEU A 85 -20.53 -10.64 16.26
N ASP A 86 -19.47 -10.49 15.48
CA ASP A 86 -18.18 -10.02 15.99
C ASP A 86 -18.31 -8.55 16.38
N ALA A 87 -17.89 -8.23 17.61
CA ALA A 87 -18.00 -6.88 18.15
C ALA A 87 -17.06 -5.88 17.46
N SER A 88 -16.02 -6.35 16.78
CA SER A 88 -15.01 -5.52 16.13
C SER A 88 -14.65 -6.08 14.76
N VAL A 89 -14.47 -5.18 13.80
CA VAL A 89 -13.97 -5.48 12.45
C VAL A 89 -12.63 -4.79 12.27
N GLU A 90 -11.67 -5.49 11.68
CA GLU A 90 -10.36 -4.95 11.36
C GLU A 90 -10.47 -3.75 10.40
N GLN A 91 -9.71 -2.69 10.69
CA GLN A 91 -9.72 -1.41 9.95
C GLN A 91 -8.38 -1.18 9.21
N CYS A 92 -7.56 -2.23 9.06
CA CYS A 92 -6.28 -2.16 8.40
C CYS A 92 -6.41 -2.70 6.96
N ALA A 93 -6.00 -1.89 5.98
CA ALA A 93 -5.98 -2.31 4.58
C ALA A 93 -4.60 -2.89 4.22
N LEU A 94 -4.52 -4.22 4.12
CA LEU A 94 -3.33 -4.92 3.64
C LEU A 94 -3.34 -4.96 2.10
N HIS A 95 -2.38 -4.29 1.48
CA HIS A 95 -2.26 -4.24 0.02
C HIS A 95 -1.37 -5.34 -0.54
N PHE A 96 -0.40 -5.80 0.26
CA PHE A 96 0.53 -6.85 -0.12
C PHE A 96 0.92 -7.64 1.12
N GLU A 97 0.85 -8.96 1.01
CA GLU A 97 1.32 -9.91 2.01
C GLU A 97 2.15 -10.96 1.29
N LEU A 98 3.30 -11.31 1.86
CA LEU A 98 4.16 -12.36 1.37
C LEU A 98 4.63 -13.19 2.56
N GLU A 99 4.26 -14.47 2.56
CA GLU A 99 4.73 -15.41 3.56
C GLU A 99 6.14 -15.91 3.18
N GLY A 100 7.09 -15.75 4.10
CA GLY A 100 8.47 -16.22 3.94
C GLY A 100 8.73 -17.49 4.74
N ASN A 101 9.65 -18.33 4.27
CA ASN A 101 10.07 -19.57 4.92
C ASN A 101 11.53 -19.55 5.42
N LEU A 102 12.16 -18.38 5.45
CA LEU A 102 13.54 -18.20 5.89
C LEU A 102 13.60 -18.02 7.41
N MET A 103 14.28 -18.93 8.09
CA MET A 103 14.51 -18.86 9.53
C MET A 103 15.98 -18.58 9.83
N HIS A 104 16.25 -17.72 10.81
CA HIS A 104 17.63 -17.44 11.23
C HIS A 104 18.22 -18.66 11.95
N ARG A 105 19.41 -19.10 11.54
CA ARG A 105 20.05 -20.33 12.05
C ARG A 105 20.30 -20.28 13.56
N GLU A 106 20.57 -19.09 14.10
CA GLU A 106 20.86 -18.89 15.52
C GLU A 106 19.60 -18.67 16.37
N SER A 107 18.42 -18.56 15.75
CA SER A 107 17.16 -18.53 16.50
C SER A 107 16.92 -19.87 17.19
N GLU A 108 16.15 -19.89 18.27
CA GLU A 108 15.85 -21.13 19.00
C GLU A 108 15.19 -22.18 18.09
N ASP A 109 14.24 -21.77 17.25
CA ASP A 109 13.61 -22.67 16.29
C ASP A 109 14.58 -23.09 15.17
N GLY A 110 15.47 -22.19 14.73
CA GLY A 110 16.53 -22.52 13.77
C GLY A 110 17.51 -23.56 14.29
N LYS A 111 17.94 -23.45 15.56
CA LYS A 111 18.80 -24.45 16.22
C LYS A 111 18.10 -25.79 16.36
N ARG A 112 16.80 -25.80 16.71
CA ARG A 112 16.01 -27.04 16.80
C ARG A 112 15.94 -27.76 15.46
N ILE A 113 15.62 -27.04 14.39
CA ILE A 113 15.57 -27.58 13.03
C ILE A 113 16.93 -28.15 12.63
N LEU A 114 18.02 -27.42 12.87
CA LEU A 114 19.37 -27.90 12.55
C LEU A 114 19.74 -29.16 13.34
N ALA A 115 19.44 -29.20 14.64
CA ALA A 115 19.70 -30.37 15.47
C ALA A 115 18.89 -31.60 15.00
N GLU A 116 17.65 -31.39 14.57
CA GLU A 116 16.81 -32.44 13.99
C GLU A 116 17.37 -32.95 12.67
N ILE A 117 17.77 -32.05 11.77
CA ILE A 117 18.43 -32.41 10.50
C ILE A 117 19.71 -33.21 10.76
N ASP A 118 20.55 -32.79 11.71
CA ASP A 118 21.77 -33.49 12.06
C ASP A 118 21.48 -34.88 12.66
N ALA A 119 20.45 -35.01 13.51
CA ALA A 119 20.04 -36.30 14.07
C ALA A 119 19.55 -37.26 12.99
N ILE A 120 18.75 -36.77 12.03
CA ILE A 120 18.28 -37.57 10.88
C ILE A 120 19.47 -38.03 10.04
N ARG A 121 20.43 -37.15 9.75
CA ARG A 121 21.63 -37.49 8.97
C ARG A 121 22.43 -38.59 9.65
N ILE A 122 22.69 -38.46 10.95
CA ILE A 122 23.43 -39.47 11.72
C ILE A 122 22.68 -40.81 11.75
N ALA A 123 21.35 -40.78 11.88
CA ALA A 123 20.54 -42.00 11.86
C ALA A 123 20.57 -42.70 10.50
N GLN A 124 20.55 -41.95 9.39
CA GLN A 124 20.67 -42.49 8.04
C GLN A 124 22.04 -43.11 7.78
N GLU A 125 23.12 -42.47 8.22
CA GLU A 125 24.48 -43.01 8.10
C GLU A 125 24.60 -44.35 8.85
N ARG A 126 24.10 -44.41 10.10
CA ARG A 126 24.09 -45.66 10.89
C ARG A 126 23.22 -46.76 10.26
N ALA A 127 22.08 -46.40 9.69
CA ALA A 127 21.22 -47.35 8.99
C ALA A 127 21.91 -47.92 7.74
N ALA A 128 22.57 -47.07 6.95
CA ALA A 128 23.32 -47.49 5.78
C ALA A 128 24.52 -48.39 6.12
N GLU A 129 25.25 -48.08 7.20
CA GLU A 129 26.34 -48.92 7.71
C GLU A 129 25.84 -50.30 8.16
N ALA A 130 24.71 -50.33 8.88
CA ALA A 130 24.08 -51.59 9.30
C ALA A 130 23.63 -52.44 8.11
N GLU A 131 23.02 -51.82 7.08
CA GLU A 131 22.61 -52.50 5.85
C GLU A 131 23.82 -53.01 5.03
N ALA A 132 24.91 -52.26 4.94
CA ALA A 132 26.13 -52.73 4.27
C ALA A 132 26.75 -53.95 4.98
N MET A 133 26.66 -54.00 6.31
CA MET A 133 27.18 -55.11 7.11
C MET A 133 26.31 -56.38 7.00
N THR A 134 25.00 -56.24 6.78
CA THR A 134 24.12 -57.41 6.58
C THR A 134 24.26 -58.05 5.20
N VAL A 135 24.60 -57.27 4.17
CA VAL A 135 24.82 -57.78 2.80
C VAL A 135 26.12 -58.59 2.69
N GLN A 136 27.19 -58.20 3.37
CA GLN A 136 28.47 -58.93 3.35
C GLN A 136 28.46 -60.25 4.13
N GLY A 137 27.50 -60.46 5.05
CA GLY A 137 27.35 -61.71 5.80
C GLY A 137 26.53 -62.80 5.11
N GLY A 138 25.95 -62.52 3.93
CA GLY A 138 25.05 -63.42 3.20
C GLY A 138 25.68 -64.21 2.05
N GLU A 139 26.95 -64.00 1.74
CA GLU A 139 27.70 -64.77 0.73
C GLU A 139 28.62 -65.78 1.42
N GLY A 140 28.05 -66.91 1.86
CA GLY A 140 28.76 -68.04 2.47
C GLY A 140 28.06 -69.36 2.21
#